data_AF-A0A8K0IKA0-F1
#
_entry.id   AF-A0A8K0IKA0-F1
#
_cell.length_a   1.000
_cell.length_b   1.000
_cell.length_c   1.000
_cell.angle_alpha   90.00
_cell.angle_beta   90.00
_cell.angle_gamma   90.00
#
_symmetry.space_group_name_H-M   'P 1'
#
loop_
_entity.id
_entity.type
_entity.pdbx_description
1 polymer ?
#
loop_
_entity_poly.entity_id
_entity_poly.type
_entity_poly.pdbx_seq_one_letter_code
_entity_poly.pdbx_strand_id
1 'polypeptide(L)'
;MFDCFLPVKKLPNLFFPSDFTISVPPKCRVLTPTSIRASNLSDDKIGLSSIGTRIGASNVSREKAESFGLSSDLQKPRNEARVSEVLREELRKETEETLEWSLICSQVCAFVSTSAGKALCRSGSLPIGRDREESLKLLDQTAAAVLLPRPLDFSGIDDVSGIVRSAVDGQLLTIRELCAVERSLRSARRVFEQLDQVLAAGESPDR
;
A
#
# COMPACT_ATOMS: atom_id res chain seq x y z
N MET A 1 -26.31 -1.10 -14.98
CA MET A 1 -25.63 0.13 -15.45
C MET A 1 -25.95 1.19 -14.43
N PHE A 2 -25.15 1.27 -13.37
CA PHE A 2 -25.37 2.20 -12.26
C PHE A 2 -24.31 3.29 -12.35
N ASP A 3 -24.70 4.43 -12.93
CA ASP A 3 -23.96 5.68 -12.84
C ASP A 3 -24.42 6.40 -11.57
N CYS A 4 -23.66 6.22 -10.48
CA CYS A 4 -23.79 7.04 -9.28
C CYS A 4 -22.48 7.82 -9.04
N PHE A 5 -21.97 8.49 -10.07
CA PHE A 5 -20.94 9.52 -9.90
C PHE A 5 -21.62 10.85 -9.61
N LEU A 6 -21.87 11.13 -8.33
CA LEU A 6 -22.09 12.51 -7.89
C LEU A 6 -20.71 13.17 -7.69
N PRO A 7 -20.38 14.25 -8.42
CA PRO A 7 -19.12 14.94 -8.24
C PRO A 7 -19.09 15.58 -6.85
N VAL A 8 -18.09 15.22 -6.03
CA VAL A 8 -17.83 15.79 -4.71
C VAL A 8 -17.51 17.28 -4.86
N LYS A 9 -18.55 18.12 -4.90
CA LYS A 9 -18.41 19.57 -4.87
C LYS A 9 -18.27 20.01 -3.42
N LYS A 10 -17.04 20.39 -3.07
CA LYS A 10 -16.60 21.03 -1.81
C LYS A 10 -16.81 20.19 -0.55
N LEU A 11 -15.73 19.54 -0.10
CA LEU A 11 -15.56 19.22 1.32
C LEU A 11 -15.46 20.53 2.12
N PRO A 12 -16.21 20.69 3.23
CA PRO A 12 -15.93 21.77 4.17
C PRO A 12 -14.52 21.56 4.75
N ASN A 13 -13.72 22.62 4.78
CA ASN A 13 -12.39 22.64 5.40
C ASN A 13 -12.55 22.36 6.92
N LEU A 14 -12.54 21.09 7.31
CA LEU A 14 -12.63 20.68 8.72
C LEU A 14 -11.33 20.08 9.27
N PHE A 15 -10.25 20.07 8.47
CA PHE A 15 -8.97 19.46 8.85
C PHE A 15 -7.86 20.44 9.26
N PHE A 16 -8.13 21.75 9.29
CA PHE A 16 -7.14 22.73 9.75
C PHE A 16 -7.74 23.64 10.83
N PRO A 17 -7.24 23.60 12.08
CA PRO A 17 -7.42 24.69 13.02
C PRO A 17 -6.83 25.98 12.43
N SER A 18 -7.49 27.12 12.63
CA SER A 18 -7.14 28.44 12.09
C SER A 18 -5.76 28.98 12.51
N ASP A 19 -5.01 28.27 13.35
CA ASP A 19 -3.81 28.78 14.02
C ASP A 19 -2.50 28.11 13.54
N PHE A 20 -2.53 27.36 12.43
CA PHE A 20 -1.30 26.82 11.83
C PHE A 20 -0.53 27.91 11.07
N THR A 21 0.26 28.71 11.78
CA THR A 21 1.22 29.64 11.16
C THR A 21 2.45 28.87 10.67
N ILE A 22 2.46 28.52 9.38
CA ILE A 22 3.69 28.08 8.70
C ILE A 22 4.57 29.31 8.54
N SER A 23 5.71 29.34 9.25
CA SER A 23 6.77 30.31 9.05
C SER A 23 7.34 30.15 7.64
N VAL A 24 7.00 31.07 6.73
CA VAL A 24 7.51 31.14 5.36
C VAL A 24 8.94 31.70 5.37
N PRO A 25 9.98 30.94 4.94
CA PRO A 25 11.29 31.54 4.68
C PRO A 25 11.24 32.36 3.38
N PRO A 26 12.04 33.44 3.27
CA PRO A 26 11.89 34.39 2.16
C PRO A 26 12.47 33.83 0.85
N LYS A 27 11.62 33.88 -0.19
CA LYS A 27 11.95 33.95 -1.63
C LYS A 27 12.80 32.81 -2.21
N CYS A 28 12.16 31.71 -2.59
CA CYS A 28 12.59 30.93 -3.76
C CYS A 28 11.74 31.30 -4.97
N ARG A 29 12.41 31.73 -6.04
CA ARG A 29 11.78 32.14 -7.30
C ARG A 29 11.05 30.97 -7.95
N VAL A 30 9.82 31.22 -8.36
CA VAL A 30 8.97 30.32 -9.14
C VAL A 30 9.63 30.09 -10.50
N LEU A 31 9.90 28.83 -10.85
CA LEU A 31 10.08 28.40 -12.23
C LEU A 31 8.85 27.59 -12.63
N THR A 32 8.13 28.10 -13.62
CA THR A 32 6.99 27.44 -14.26
C THR A 32 7.41 26.12 -14.90
N PRO A 33 6.66 25.02 -14.74
CA PRO A 33 6.97 23.78 -15.46
C PRO A 33 6.51 23.90 -16.91
N THR A 34 7.47 23.97 -17.83
CA THR A 34 7.23 23.85 -19.27
C THR A 34 7.04 22.38 -19.64
N SER A 35 5.93 22.12 -20.31
CA SER A 35 5.50 20.89 -20.99
C SER A 35 6.65 20.00 -21.51
N ILE A 36 6.72 18.75 -21.05
CA ILE A 36 7.58 17.72 -21.66
C ILE A 36 6.84 17.11 -22.85
N ARG A 37 7.33 17.46 -24.04
CA ARG A 37 6.93 16.90 -25.33
C ARG A 37 7.85 15.72 -25.64
N ALA A 38 7.32 14.50 -25.69
CA ALA A 38 8.06 13.36 -26.23
C ALA A 38 8.24 13.53 -27.75
N SER A 39 9.47 13.41 -28.23
CA SER A 39 9.80 13.31 -29.65
C SER A 39 10.67 12.08 -29.85
N ASN A 40 10.19 11.17 -30.70
CA ASN A 40 10.93 10.02 -31.21
C ASN A 40 12.14 10.51 -32.01
N LEU A 41 13.28 9.82 -31.91
CA LEU A 41 14.28 9.77 -33.00
C LEU A 41 15.12 8.48 -32.92
N SER A 42 15.60 8.14 -34.10
CA SER A 42 15.94 6.85 -34.71
C SER A 42 17.33 6.29 -34.43
N ASP A 43 17.49 5.04 -34.90
CA ASP A 43 18.70 4.23 -35.14
C ASP A 43 19.99 5.01 -35.44
N ASP A 44 21.12 4.49 -34.94
CA ASP A 44 22.33 4.41 -35.74
C ASP A 44 23.29 3.27 -35.31
N LYS A 45 23.80 2.57 -36.33
CA LYS A 45 24.80 1.49 -36.31
C LYS A 45 26.22 2.05 -36.27
N ILE A 46 27.09 1.59 -35.37
CA ILE A 46 28.56 1.51 -35.54
C ILE A 46 29.03 0.36 -34.60
N GLY A 47 29.73 -0.71 -34.95
CA GLY A 47 30.73 -0.94 -35.99
C GLY A 47 32.14 -0.90 -35.37
N LEU A 48 32.57 -1.95 -34.66
CA LEU A 48 33.97 -2.08 -34.21
C LEU A 48 34.54 -3.49 -34.41
N SER A 49 35.77 -3.48 -34.91
CA SER A 49 36.49 -4.52 -35.63
C SER A 49 37.44 -5.34 -34.75
N SER A 50 37.47 -6.64 -35.04
CA SER A 50 38.62 -7.55 -35.16
C SER A 50 40.03 -7.02 -34.79
N ILE A 51 40.67 -7.71 -33.84
CA ILE A 51 42.12 -8.02 -33.87
C ILE A 51 42.29 -9.50 -33.48
N GLY A 52 42.98 -10.26 -34.34
CA GLY A 52 43.21 -11.69 -34.20
C GLY A 52 44.56 -12.04 -33.55
N THR A 53 44.70 -13.30 -33.15
CA THR A 53 45.98 -13.98 -32.95
C THR A 53 45.81 -15.46 -33.30
N ARG A 54 46.69 -15.95 -34.18
CA ARG A 54 46.77 -17.32 -34.71
C ARG A 54 47.61 -18.23 -33.82
N ILE A 55 47.16 -19.46 -33.61
CA ILE A 55 47.92 -20.74 -33.53
C ILE A 55 46.87 -21.80 -33.92
N GLY A 56 46.99 -22.78 -34.83
CA GLY A 56 48.08 -23.36 -35.59
C GLY A 56 47.91 -24.89 -35.55
N ALA A 57 47.39 -25.50 -36.64
CA ALA A 57 47.52 -26.91 -37.10
C ALA A 57 47.15 -28.07 -36.11
N SER A 58 46.57 -29.22 -36.46
CA SER A 58 46.32 -29.92 -37.72
C SER A 58 45.52 -31.23 -37.47
N ASN A 59 44.66 -31.60 -38.43
CA ASN A 59 44.35 -32.96 -38.94
C ASN A 59 43.18 -33.83 -38.42
N VAL A 60 42.53 -34.42 -39.44
CA VAL A 60 41.85 -35.73 -39.53
C VAL A 60 40.33 -35.80 -39.27
N SER A 61 39.61 -35.68 -40.38
CA SER A 61 38.62 -36.62 -40.95
C SER A 61 37.67 -37.43 -40.05
N ARG A 62 36.38 -37.20 -40.33
CA ARG A 62 35.35 -38.18 -40.75
C ARG A 62 34.36 -38.72 -39.70
N GLU A 63 33.09 -38.54 -40.05
CA GLU A 63 31.84 -39.26 -39.71
C GLU A 63 31.64 -39.73 -38.27
N LYS A 64 30.60 -39.22 -37.61
CA LYS A 64 29.36 -39.99 -37.37
C LYS A 64 28.28 -39.10 -36.74
N ALA A 65 27.08 -39.20 -37.28
CA ALA A 65 25.88 -38.66 -36.67
C ALA A 65 25.60 -39.40 -35.36
N GLU A 66 25.35 -38.66 -34.28
CA GLU A 66 24.53 -39.14 -33.18
C GLU A 66 23.95 -37.93 -32.43
N SER A 67 22.61 -37.91 -32.44
CA SER A 67 21.74 -36.97 -31.76
C SER A 67 21.96 -37.07 -30.26
N PHE A 68 22.52 -36.03 -29.65
CA PHE A 68 22.38 -35.79 -28.22
C PHE A 68 21.69 -34.44 -28.05
N GLY A 69 20.43 -34.51 -27.66
CA GLY A 69 19.61 -33.36 -27.36
C GLY A 69 20.29 -32.49 -26.32
N LEU A 70 20.71 -31.30 -26.75
CA LEU A 70 21.05 -30.23 -25.84
C LEU A 70 19.73 -29.77 -25.20
N SER A 71 19.49 -30.31 -24.01
CA SER A 71 18.52 -29.79 -23.06
C SER A 71 18.87 -28.34 -22.77
N SER A 72 18.25 -27.40 -23.49
CA SER A 72 18.22 -26.01 -23.08
C SER A 72 17.34 -25.95 -21.84
N ASP A 73 18.00 -25.92 -20.69
CA ASP A 73 17.40 -25.70 -19.39
C ASP A 73 16.46 -24.50 -19.41
N LEU A 74 15.17 -24.82 -19.52
CA LEU A 74 14.04 -23.96 -19.21
C LEU A 74 13.95 -23.79 -17.68
N GLN A 75 14.95 -23.16 -17.09
CA GLN A 75 14.94 -22.67 -15.70
C GLN A 75 15.13 -21.14 -15.67
N LYS A 76 14.35 -20.42 -16.47
CA LYS A 76 14.35 -18.95 -16.51
C LYS A 76 12.99 -18.24 -16.34
N PRO A 77 12.08 -18.72 -15.47
CA PRO A 77 11.01 -17.81 -14.99
C PRO A 77 10.99 -17.59 -13.47
N ARG A 78 11.58 -18.49 -12.66
CA ARG A 78 11.42 -18.45 -11.19
C ARG A 78 12.33 -17.42 -10.50
N ASN A 79 13.52 -17.19 -11.05
CA ASN A 79 14.48 -16.25 -10.46
C ASN A 79 14.18 -14.80 -10.86
N GLU A 80 13.71 -14.56 -12.08
CA GLU A 80 13.38 -13.20 -12.56
C GLU A 80 12.18 -12.59 -11.82
N ALA A 81 11.13 -13.39 -11.57
CA ALA A 81 9.98 -12.94 -10.79
C ALA A 81 10.35 -12.60 -9.34
N ARG A 82 11.26 -13.36 -8.73
CA ARG A 82 11.75 -13.09 -7.37
C ARG A 82 12.61 -11.84 -7.31
N VAL A 83 13.49 -11.64 -8.28
CA VAL A 83 14.33 -10.43 -8.38
C VAL A 83 13.47 -9.18 -8.58
N SER A 84 12.44 -9.26 -9.43
CA SER A 84 11.49 -8.16 -9.65
C SER A 84 10.76 -7.75 -8.36
N GLU A 85 10.34 -8.71 -7.53
CA GLU A 85 9.65 -8.42 -6.28
C GLU A 85 10.59 -7.79 -5.24
N VAL A 86 11.82 -8.30 -5.10
CA VAL A 86 12.82 -7.71 -4.21
C VAL A 86 13.11 -6.26 -4.59
N LEU A 87 13.30 -5.99 -5.88
CA LEU A 87 13.52 -4.62 -6.37
C LEU A 87 12.33 -3.70 -6.09
N ARG A 88 11.09 -4.20 -6.22
CA ARG A 88 9.89 -3.41 -5.90
C ARG A 88 9.83 -3.05 -4.42
N GLU A 89 10.12 -4.00 -3.54
CA GLU A 89 10.13 -3.76 -2.10
C GLU A 89 11.27 -2.80 -1.68
N GLU A 90 12.45 -2.91 -2.30
CA GLU A 90 13.56 -1.97 -2.07
C GLU A 90 13.18 -0.55 -2.52
N LEU A 91 12.64 -0.39 -3.73
CA LEU A 91 12.18 0.90 -4.25
C LEU A 91 11.07 1.50 -3.40
N ARG A 92 10.13 0.65 -2.97
CA ARG A 92 9.05 1.07 -2.07
C ARG A 92 9.62 1.58 -0.77
N LYS A 93 10.56 0.85 -0.15
CA LYS A 93 11.19 1.24 1.10
C LYS A 93 11.97 2.55 0.98
N GLU A 94 12.77 2.71 -0.08
CA GLU A 94 13.49 3.97 -0.35
C GLU A 94 12.52 5.15 -0.54
N THR A 95 11.39 4.89 -1.22
CA THR A 95 10.34 5.89 -1.40
C THR A 95 9.66 6.25 -0.07
N GLU A 96 9.32 5.26 0.75
CA GLU A 96 8.73 5.47 2.08
C GLU A 96 9.68 6.23 3.01
N GLU A 97 10.99 5.95 2.95
CA GLU A 97 12.02 6.69 3.67
C GLU A 97 12.12 8.14 3.20
N THR A 98 12.15 8.36 1.88
CA THR A 98 12.23 9.71 1.27
C THR A 98 11.00 10.56 1.58
N LEU A 99 9.82 9.96 1.64
CA LEU A 99 8.58 10.63 2.00
C LEU A 99 8.38 10.79 3.52
N GLU A 100 9.33 10.31 4.33
CA GLU A 100 9.23 10.25 5.79
C GLU A 100 7.91 9.59 6.24
N TRP A 101 7.52 8.51 5.55
CA TRP A 101 6.20 7.89 5.70
C TRP A 101 5.88 7.49 7.15
N SER A 102 6.89 7.08 7.92
CA SER A 102 6.76 6.77 9.34
C SER A 102 6.33 7.97 10.19
N LEU A 103 6.80 9.19 9.88
CA LEU A 103 6.38 10.42 10.55
C LEU A 103 4.95 10.78 10.17
N ILE A 104 4.56 10.61 8.91
CA ILE A 104 3.18 10.80 8.47
C ILE A 104 2.25 9.84 9.23
N CYS A 105 2.62 8.56 9.30
CA CYS A 105 1.83 7.56 10.02
C CYS A 105 1.75 7.85 11.53
N SER A 106 2.84 8.32 12.14
CA SER A 106 2.86 8.80 13.53
C SER A 106 1.86 9.93 13.75
N GLN A 107 1.72 10.84 12.80
CA GLN A 107 0.84 12.01 12.93
C GLN A 107 -0.62 11.59 12.80
N VAL A 108 -0.92 10.65 11.91
CA VAL A 108 -2.25 10.03 11.80
C VAL A 108 -2.61 9.26 13.07
N CYS A 109 -1.64 8.63 13.74
CA CYS A 109 -1.85 7.86 14.97
C CYS A 109 -2.56 8.65 16.08
N ALA A 110 -2.40 9.98 16.11
CA ALA A 110 -3.07 10.87 17.07
C ALA A 110 -4.61 10.86 16.92
N PHE A 111 -5.12 10.55 15.73
CA PHE A 111 -6.56 10.52 15.42
C PHE A 111 -7.17 9.12 15.56
N VAL A 112 -6.37 8.10 15.84
CA VAL A 112 -6.84 6.71 15.88
C VAL A 112 -7.32 6.32 17.28
N SER A 113 -8.56 5.83 17.35
CA SER A 113 -9.23 5.51 18.61
C SER A 113 -8.97 4.09 19.14
N THR A 114 -8.47 3.16 18.32
CA THR A 114 -8.21 1.76 18.72
C THR A 114 -6.73 1.48 18.89
N SER A 115 -6.38 0.57 19.81
CA SER A 115 -4.99 0.14 20.00
C SER A 115 -4.45 -0.61 18.78
N ALA A 116 -5.27 -1.44 18.13
CA ALA A 116 -4.93 -2.10 16.86
C ALA A 116 -4.61 -1.09 15.74
N GLY A 117 -5.43 -0.04 15.58
CA GLY A 117 -5.15 1.00 14.61
C GLY A 117 -3.90 1.82 14.93
N LYS A 118 -3.64 2.08 16.22
CA LYS A 118 -2.38 2.72 16.66
C LYS A 118 -1.16 1.86 16.35
N ALA A 119 -1.25 0.54 16.51
CA ALA A 119 -0.19 -0.39 16.15
C ALA A 119 0.11 -0.33 14.65
N LEU A 120 -0.93 -0.34 13.80
CA LEU A 120 -0.80 -0.18 12.34
C LEU A 120 -0.13 1.15 11.94
N CYS A 121 -0.49 2.25 12.60
CA CYS A 121 0.16 3.54 12.35
C CYS A 121 1.64 3.50 12.75
N ARG A 122 1.95 2.95 13.92
CA ARG A 122 3.34 2.87 14.41
C ARG A 122 4.22 1.96 13.55
N SER A 123 3.64 0.95 12.91
CA SER A 123 4.37 0.08 11.98
C SER A 123 4.51 0.68 10.57
N GLY A 124 4.04 1.91 10.34
CA GLY A 124 4.04 2.53 9.00
C GLY A 124 3.10 1.83 8.01
N SER A 125 2.22 0.97 8.50
CA SER A 125 1.39 0.07 7.68
C SER A 125 -0.01 0.64 7.44
N LEU A 126 -0.12 1.97 7.29
CA LEU A 126 -1.38 2.58 6.88
C LEU A 126 -1.78 2.05 5.49
N PRO A 127 -3.05 1.68 5.28
CA PRO A 127 -3.49 1.08 4.03
C PRO A 127 -3.42 2.09 2.90
N ILE A 128 -2.75 1.70 1.82
CA ILE A 128 -2.74 2.41 0.53
C ILE A 128 -3.31 1.42 -0.49
N GLY A 129 -4.22 1.90 -1.35
CA GLY A 129 -4.79 1.04 -2.39
C GLY A 129 -3.74 0.59 -3.39
N ARG A 130 -3.68 -0.71 -3.67
CA ARG A 130 -2.75 -1.31 -4.64
C ARG A 130 -3.12 -0.99 -6.08
N ASP A 131 -4.40 -0.68 -6.30
CA ASP A 131 -4.95 -0.27 -7.56
C ASP A 131 -5.97 0.86 -7.38
N ARG A 132 -6.52 1.31 -8.52
CA ARG A 132 -7.51 2.38 -8.55
C ARG A 132 -8.79 2.00 -7.81
N GLU A 133 -9.26 0.76 -7.93
CA GLU A 133 -10.52 0.32 -7.33
C GLU A 133 -10.40 0.29 -5.80
N GLU A 134 -9.33 -0.29 -5.28
CA GLU A 134 -9.03 -0.33 -3.85
C GLU A 134 -8.86 1.09 -3.29
N SER A 135 -8.18 1.98 -4.03
CA SER A 135 -8.02 3.38 -3.62
C SER A 135 -9.36 4.12 -3.56
N LEU A 136 -10.23 3.94 -4.56
CA LEU A 136 -11.58 4.53 -4.57
C LEU A 136 -12.42 3.99 -3.42
N LYS A 137 -12.34 2.68 -3.13
CA LYS A 137 -13.02 2.08 -1.99
C LYS A 137 -12.59 2.68 -0.65
N LEU A 138 -11.29 2.91 -0.45
CA LEU A 138 -10.77 3.56 0.77
C LEU A 138 -11.24 5.02 0.89
N LEU A 139 -11.31 5.74 -0.24
CA LEU A 139 -11.84 7.09 -0.29
C LEU A 139 -13.34 7.13 0.04
N ASP A 140 -14.14 6.21 -0.51
CA ASP A 140 -15.56 6.10 -0.23
C ASP A 140 -15.81 5.77 1.25
N GLN A 141 -15.02 4.87 1.84
CA GLN A 141 -15.08 4.58 3.28
C GLN A 141 -14.77 5.81 4.14
N THR A 142 -13.76 6.59 3.75
CA THR A 142 -13.38 7.82 4.44
C THR A 142 -14.47 8.89 4.32
N ALA A 143 -15.03 9.06 3.12
CA ALA A 143 -16.13 9.98 2.87
C ALA A 143 -17.38 9.59 3.67
N ALA A 144 -17.73 8.31 3.69
CA ALA A 144 -18.85 7.78 4.47
C ALA A 144 -18.66 8.03 5.97
N ALA A 145 -17.45 7.83 6.50
CA ALA A 145 -17.14 8.08 7.91
C ALA A 145 -17.30 9.57 8.29
N VAL A 146 -16.96 10.51 7.41
CA VAL A 146 -17.16 11.95 7.60
C VAL A 146 -18.64 12.34 7.63
N LEU A 147 -19.48 11.60 6.89
CA LEU A 147 -20.93 11.86 6.80
C LEU A 147 -21.74 11.25 7.95
N LEU A 148 -21.11 10.52 8.87
CA LEU A 148 -21.81 9.98 10.02
C LEU A 148 -22.39 11.10 10.89
N PRO A 149 -23.65 10.99 11.35
CA PRO A 149 -24.30 12.04 12.14
C PRO A 149 -23.66 12.24 13.52
N ARG A 150 -22.91 11.24 13.98
CA ARG A 150 -22.11 11.27 15.20
C ARG A 150 -20.90 10.35 15.05
N PRO A 151 -19.77 10.63 15.75
CA PRO A 151 -18.64 9.72 15.78
C PRO A 151 -19.02 8.35 16.36
N LEU A 152 -18.44 7.27 15.81
CA LEU A 152 -18.54 5.93 16.38
C LEU A 152 -17.67 5.81 17.63
N ASP A 153 -18.13 5.04 18.61
CA ASP A 153 -17.42 4.85 19.88
C ASP A 153 -16.63 3.53 19.89
N PHE A 154 -15.37 3.63 19.46
CA PHE A 154 -14.41 2.53 19.46
C PHE A 154 -13.71 2.30 20.82
N SER A 155 -14.14 2.96 21.89
CA SER A 155 -13.55 2.77 23.23
C SER A 155 -13.67 1.33 23.69
N GLY A 156 -12.59 0.78 24.28
CA GLY A 156 -12.57 -0.59 24.81
C GLY A 156 -12.26 -1.69 23.79
N ILE A 157 -11.94 -1.33 22.53
CA ILE A 157 -11.41 -2.27 21.54
C ILE A 157 -9.89 -2.37 21.69
N ASP A 158 -9.44 -3.53 22.17
CA ASP A 158 -8.02 -3.87 22.35
C ASP A 158 -7.48 -4.61 21.10
N ASP A 159 -6.16 -4.54 20.87
CA ASP A 159 -5.48 -5.38 19.87
C ASP A 159 -5.35 -6.79 20.43
N VAL A 160 -6.19 -7.69 19.93
CA VAL A 160 -6.24 -9.09 20.34
C VAL A 160 -5.41 -9.99 19.42
N SER A 161 -4.72 -9.45 18.41
CA SER A 161 -3.99 -10.24 17.40
C SER A 161 -2.94 -11.16 18.03
N GLY A 162 -2.24 -10.68 19.08
CA GLY A 162 -1.28 -11.48 19.83
C GLY A 162 -1.94 -12.65 20.59
N ILE A 163 -3.08 -12.38 21.24
CA ILE A 163 -3.85 -13.37 21.99
C ILE A 163 -4.37 -14.47 21.06
N VAL A 164 -4.91 -14.08 19.90
CA VAL A 164 -5.39 -15.02 18.88
C VAL A 164 -4.26 -15.89 18.36
N ARG A 165 -3.08 -15.32 18.10
CA ARG A 165 -1.90 -16.08 17.65
C ARG A 165 -1.48 -17.12 18.68
N SER A 166 -1.34 -16.73 19.96
CA SER A 166 -1.03 -17.66 21.04
C SER A 166 -2.05 -18.80 21.16
N ALA A 167 -3.34 -18.50 20.98
CA ALA A 167 -4.39 -19.53 20.99
C ALA A 167 -4.25 -20.51 19.81
N VAL A 168 -3.98 -20.01 18.61
CA VAL A 168 -3.75 -20.82 17.40
C VAL A 168 -2.51 -21.71 17.56
N ASP A 169 -1.47 -21.20 18.21
CA ASP A 169 -0.23 -21.93 18.52
C ASP A 169 -0.43 -22.95 19.67
N GLY A 170 -1.65 -23.10 20.20
CA GLY A 170 -1.98 -24.06 21.27
C GLY A 170 -1.48 -23.64 22.65
N GLN A 171 -1.11 -22.37 22.84
CA GLN A 171 -0.66 -21.85 24.13
C GLN A 171 -1.85 -21.61 25.06
N LEU A 172 -1.62 -21.79 26.37
CA LEU A 172 -2.63 -21.51 27.38
C LEU A 172 -2.81 -20.00 27.54
N LEU A 173 -4.03 -19.52 27.36
CA LEU A 173 -4.38 -18.12 27.61
C LEU A 173 -4.69 -17.88 29.09
N THR A 174 -4.28 -16.72 29.58
CA THR A 174 -4.62 -16.23 30.91
C THR A 174 -6.06 -15.70 30.96
N ILE A 175 -6.65 -15.67 32.16
CA ILE A 175 -7.97 -15.06 32.38
C ILE A 175 -7.99 -13.60 31.90
N ARG A 176 -6.89 -12.86 32.10
CA ARG A 176 -6.78 -11.45 31.68
C ARG A 176 -6.87 -11.29 30.17
N GLU A 177 -6.24 -12.19 29.42
CA GLU A 177 -6.29 -12.19 27.95
C GLU A 177 -7.70 -12.54 27.46
N LEU A 178 -8.35 -13.54 28.05
CA LEU A 178 -9.74 -13.88 27.73
C LEU A 178 -10.69 -12.71 28.03
N CYS A 179 -10.51 -12.01 29.16
CA CYS A 179 -11.28 -10.81 29.47
C CYS A 179 -11.00 -9.65 28.50
N ALA A 180 -9.79 -9.52 27.94
CA ALA A 180 -9.49 -8.51 26.93
C ALA A 180 -10.24 -8.78 25.62
N VAL A 181 -10.31 -10.06 25.21
CA VAL A 181 -11.10 -10.49 24.04
C VAL A 181 -12.59 -10.21 24.27
N GLU A 182 -13.12 -10.60 25.44
CA GLU A 182 -14.52 -10.38 25.79
C GLU A 182 -14.92 -8.89 25.77
N ARG A 183 -14.11 -8.02 26.40
CA ARG A 183 -14.32 -6.57 26.36
C ARG A 183 -14.27 -6.01 24.94
N SER A 184 -13.33 -6.46 24.12
CA SER A 184 -13.17 -6.02 22.74
C SER A 184 -14.37 -6.42 21.87
N LEU A 185 -14.85 -7.66 22.00
CA LEU A 185 -16.03 -8.14 21.26
C LEU A 185 -17.31 -7.41 21.68
N ARG A 186 -17.50 -7.16 22.98
CA ARG A 186 -18.62 -6.35 23.47
C ARG A 186 -18.59 -4.94 22.88
N SER A 187 -17.41 -4.31 22.85
CA SER A 187 -17.23 -2.96 22.30
C SER A 187 -17.46 -2.92 20.78
N ALA A 188 -16.97 -3.92 20.05
CA ALA A 188 -17.23 -4.07 18.62
C ALA A 188 -18.72 -4.23 18.31
N ARG A 189 -19.44 -5.03 19.10
CA ARG A 189 -20.89 -5.17 18.98
C ARG A 189 -21.61 -3.83 19.20
N ARG A 190 -21.21 -3.04 20.19
CA ARG A 190 -21.77 -1.70 20.42
C ARG A 190 -21.58 -0.79 19.21
N VAL A 191 -20.41 -0.81 18.56
CA VAL A 191 -20.16 -0.04 17.32
C VAL A 191 -21.09 -0.48 16.20
N PHE A 192 -21.32 -1.79 16.06
CA PHE A 192 -22.26 -2.32 15.06
C PHE A 192 -23.69 -1.83 15.33
N GLU A 193 -24.15 -1.88 16.58
CA GLU A 193 -25.46 -1.35 16.98
C GLU A 193 -25.58 0.17 16.73
N GLN A 194 -24.48 0.94 16.84
CA GLN A 194 -24.48 2.36 16.47
C GLN A 194 -24.69 2.55 14.97
N LEU A 195 -24.14 1.68 14.12
CA LEU A 195 -24.31 1.73 12.66
C LEU A 195 -25.74 1.37 12.26
N ASP A 196 -26.33 0.33 12.87
CA ASP A 196 -27.74 -0.05 12.63
C ASP A 196 -28.70 1.11 12.95
N GLN A 197 -28.44 1.87 14.02
CA GLN A 197 -29.22 3.06 14.36
C GLN A 197 -29.10 4.18 13.30
N VAL A 198 -27.92 4.34 12.69
CA VAL A 198 -27.73 5.32 11.60
C VAL A 198 -28.50 4.89 10.36
N LEU A 199 -28.50 3.60 10.03
CA LEU A 199 -29.27 3.05 8.90
C LEU A 199 -30.78 3.26 9.12
N ALA A 200 -31.30 2.87 10.29
CA ALA A 200 -32.72 3.03 10.62
C ALA A 200 -33.17 4.50 10.63
N ALA A 201 -32.31 5.43 11.03
CA ALA A 201 -32.61 6.87 10.99
C ALA A 201 -32.60 7.45 9.56
N GLY A 202 -31.83 6.86 8.64
CA GLY A 202 -31.79 7.24 7.23
C GLY A 202 -33.01 6.77 6.43
N GLU A 203 -33.73 5.76 6.91
CA GLU A 203 -34.92 5.17 6.25
C GLU A 203 -36.26 5.82 6.69
N SER A 204 -36.22 6.92 7.46
CA SER A 204 -37.43 7.67 7.83
C SER A 204 -38.21 8.12 6.58
N PRO A 205 -39.50 7.76 6.42
CA PRO A 205 -40.25 7.93 5.17
C PRO A 205 -40.79 9.35 4.92
N ASP A 206 -40.32 10.35 5.66
CA ASP A 206 -40.68 11.76 5.45
C ASP A 206 -39.51 12.52 4.79
N ARG A 207 -39.36 12.34 3.47
CA ARG A 207 -38.67 13.27 2.57
C ARG A 207 -39.25 13.26 1.18
#